data_AF-A0A1Z4NN79-F1
#
_entry.id   AF-A0A1Z4NN79-F1
#
_cell.length_a   1.000
_cell.length_b   1.000
_cell.length_c   1.000
_cell.angle_alpha   90.00
_cell.angle_beta   90.00
_cell.angle_gamma   90.00
#
_symmetry.space_group_name_H-M   'P 1'
#
loop_
_entity.id
_entity.type
_entity.pdbx_description
1 polymer ?
#
loop_
_entity_poly.entity_id
_entity_poly.type
_entity_poly.pdbx_seq_one_letter_code
_entity_poly.pdbx_strand_id
1 'polypeptide(L)'
;MKLAELPKQVIDDLSQKDKWRLDIDPGFDAKHEFWMNWGHFITLPEESFAYYEKTEDDLAEFINFHGLDILLPVSRSHHPDIELIRLIPSADGNTVTLYLHDSFYKDWFTTEQDARYGFLAVADRYKKFGCNFYLASYYHFCYLINEDYEVAKQIMRRKLANQ
;
A
#
# COMPACT_ATOMS: atom_id res chain seq x y z
N MET A 1 -8.10 -11.02 4.86
CA MET A 1 -7.12 -11.68 5.76
C MET A 1 -6.62 -10.67 6.80
N LYS A 2 -6.04 -11.07 7.94
CA LYS A 2 -5.28 -10.15 8.81
C LYS A 2 -3.81 -10.53 8.89
N LEU A 3 -2.92 -9.55 9.03
CA LEU A 3 -1.48 -9.79 9.20
C LEU A 3 -1.19 -10.73 10.39
N ALA A 4 -1.85 -10.48 11.52
CA ALA A 4 -1.70 -11.28 12.75
C ALA A 4 -2.15 -12.74 12.60
N GLU A 5 -2.89 -13.08 11.54
CA GLU A 5 -3.34 -14.45 11.24
C GLU A 5 -2.35 -15.20 10.34
N LEU A 6 -1.30 -14.53 9.83
CA LEU A 6 -0.30 -15.17 8.99
C LEU A 6 0.56 -16.16 9.80
N PRO A 7 0.86 -17.35 9.23
CA PRO A 7 1.82 -18.26 9.83
C PRO A 7 3.19 -17.58 10.00
N LYS A 8 3.90 -17.90 11.08
CA LYS A 8 5.26 -17.38 11.32
C LYS A 8 6.19 -17.63 10.13
N GLN A 9 6.06 -18.77 9.44
CA GLN A 9 6.86 -19.08 8.25
C GLN A 9 6.65 -18.09 7.10
N VAL A 10 5.44 -17.51 6.99
CA VAL A 10 5.16 -16.45 6.00
C VAL A 10 5.89 -15.17 6.41
N ILE A 11 5.79 -14.75 7.67
CA ILE A 11 6.49 -13.57 8.19
C ILE A 11 8.02 -13.71 8.02
N ASP A 12 8.57 -14.88 8.35
CA ASP A 12 9.99 -15.19 8.20
C ASP A 12 10.42 -15.19 6.73
N ASP A 13 9.61 -15.72 5.80
CA ASP A 13 9.92 -15.71 4.36
C ASP A 13 9.83 -14.30 3.79
N LEU A 14 8.78 -13.54 4.12
CA LEU A 14 8.60 -12.15 3.68
C LEU A 14 9.70 -11.20 4.18
N SER A 15 10.28 -11.48 5.34
CA SER A 15 11.38 -10.68 5.92
C SER A 15 12.74 -10.92 5.27
N GLN A 16 12.84 -11.84 4.29
CA GLN A 16 14.09 -12.15 3.58
C GLN A 16 14.41 -11.09 2.52
N LYS A 17 15.40 -10.24 2.84
CA LYS A 17 15.87 -9.10 2.02
C LYS A 17 16.18 -9.45 0.57
N ASP A 18 16.71 -10.64 0.33
CA ASP A 18 17.16 -11.06 -1.02
C ASP A 18 16.02 -11.65 -1.88
N LYS A 19 14.83 -11.85 -1.32
CA LYS A 19 13.70 -12.50 -2.01
C LYS A 19 12.54 -11.56 -2.29
N TRP A 20 12.22 -10.70 -1.32
CA TRP A 20 11.06 -9.83 -1.42
C TRP A 20 11.53 -8.40 -1.50
N ARG A 21 11.69 -7.94 -2.74
CA ARG A 21 11.94 -6.53 -3.03
C ARG A 21 10.63 -5.76 -2.84
N LEU A 22 10.71 -4.69 -2.07
CA LEU A 22 9.71 -3.64 -2.07
C LEU A 22 10.40 -2.36 -2.54
N ASP A 23 9.96 -1.86 -3.68
CA ASP A 23 10.30 -0.53 -4.16
C ASP A 23 9.21 0.44 -3.73
N ILE A 24 9.60 1.47 -2.98
CA ILE A 24 8.66 2.44 -2.43
C ILE A 24 9.14 3.86 -2.73
N ASP A 25 8.22 4.65 -3.27
CA ASP A 25 8.33 6.11 -3.30
C ASP A 25 7.17 6.66 -2.45
N PRO A 26 7.45 7.06 -1.20
CA PRO A 26 6.42 7.62 -0.33
C PRO A 26 5.94 9.01 -0.78
N GLY A 27 6.59 9.61 -1.79
CA GLY A 27 6.20 10.87 -2.39
C GLY A 27 6.83 12.12 -1.77
N PHE A 28 6.68 13.21 -2.55
CA PHE A 28 6.84 14.65 -2.31
C PHE A 28 8.06 15.26 -1.62
N ASP A 29 8.88 14.53 -0.85
CA ASP A 29 10.19 15.04 -0.35
C ASP A 29 11.30 13.97 -0.33
N ALA A 30 10.96 12.70 -0.60
CA ALA A 30 11.93 11.65 -0.84
C ALA A 30 12.46 11.75 -2.27
N LYS A 31 13.61 12.42 -2.49
CA LYS A 31 14.28 12.48 -3.81
C LYS A 31 14.86 11.14 -4.30
N HIS A 32 14.54 10.04 -3.63
CA HIS A 32 15.20 8.76 -3.84
C HIS A 32 14.17 7.63 -3.82
N GLU A 33 14.21 6.80 -4.86
CA GLU A 33 13.63 5.46 -4.84
C GLU A 33 14.37 4.64 -3.77
N PHE A 34 13.65 4.12 -2.79
CA PHE A 34 14.25 3.30 -1.75
C PHE A 34 13.79 1.86 -1.88
N TRP A 35 14.76 0.97 -1.72
CA TRP A 35 14.49 -0.44 -1.60
C TRP A 35 14.32 -0.72 -0.10
N MET A 36 13.17 -1.24 0.28
CA MET A 36 12.86 -1.54 1.66
C MET A 36 12.62 -3.03 1.87
N ASN A 37 12.96 -3.51 3.06
CA ASN A 37 12.61 -4.85 3.50
C ASN A 37 11.17 -4.84 4.04
N TRP A 38 10.34 -5.79 3.57
CA TRP A 38 9.01 -6.06 4.12
C TRP A 38 9.01 -6.29 5.63
N GLY A 39 10.09 -6.81 6.22
CA GLY A 39 10.27 -6.92 7.67
C GLY A 39 10.01 -5.59 8.41
N HIS A 40 10.36 -4.44 7.82
CA HIS A 40 10.09 -3.13 8.41
C HIS A 40 8.60 -2.79 8.51
N PHE A 41 7.75 -3.46 7.72
CA PHE A 41 6.31 -3.21 7.67
C PHE A 41 5.51 -4.29 8.39
N ILE A 42 6.02 -5.51 8.51
CA ILE A 42 5.26 -6.65 9.05
C ILE A 42 5.76 -7.16 10.41
N THR A 43 6.85 -6.60 10.93
CA THR A 43 7.38 -6.95 12.26
C THR A 43 7.58 -5.72 13.12
N LEU A 44 7.38 -5.89 14.43
CA LEU A 44 7.81 -4.90 15.42
C LEU A 44 9.33 -5.02 15.60
N PRO A 45 10.03 -3.88 15.73
CA PRO A 45 11.46 -3.92 16.02
C PRO A 45 11.71 -4.54 17.39
N GLU A 46 12.79 -5.32 17.52
CA GLU A 46 13.20 -5.90 18.82
C GLU A 46 13.66 -4.82 19.82
N GLU A 47 14.18 -3.71 19.30
CA GLU A 47 14.62 -2.56 20.09
C GLU A 47 13.68 -1.36 19.86
N SER A 48 13.20 -0.77 20.94
CA SER A 48 12.42 0.48 20.88
C SER A 48 13.33 1.64 20.45
N PHE A 49 12.92 2.43 19.46
CA PHE A 49 13.64 3.64 19.11
C PHE A 49 13.41 4.73 20.17
N ALA A 50 14.45 5.48 20.52
CA ALA A 50 14.41 6.49 21.60
C ALA A 50 13.38 7.62 21.41
N TYR A 51 12.84 7.79 20.21
CA TYR A 51 11.95 8.90 19.84
C TYR A 51 10.56 8.46 19.35
N TYR A 52 10.36 7.16 19.09
CA TYR A 52 9.10 6.64 18.58
C TYR A 52 8.98 5.14 18.89
N GLU A 53 7.91 4.79 19.61
CA GLU A 53 7.57 3.41 19.89
C GLU A 53 6.65 2.91 18.76
N LYS A 54 7.14 1.94 17.99
CA LYS A 54 6.34 1.31 16.93
C LYS A 54 5.41 0.28 17.55
N THR A 55 4.13 0.38 17.24
CA THR A 55 3.06 -0.51 17.71
C THR A 55 2.51 -1.39 16.58
N GLU A 56 1.66 -2.36 16.90
CA GLU A 56 1.00 -3.20 15.89
C GLU A 56 0.15 -2.40 14.90
N ASP A 57 -0.38 -1.24 15.30
CA ASP A 57 -1.16 -0.36 14.43
C ASP A 57 -0.31 0.31 13.35
N ASP A 58 1.01 0.34 13.53
CA ASP A 58 1.98 0.86 12.57
C ASP A 58 2.49 -0.22 11.59
N LEU A 59 1.98 -1.44 11.70
CA LEU A 59 2.27 -2.52 10.77
C LEU A 59 1.37 -2.46 9.54
N ALA A 60 1.88 -2.98 8.43
CA ALA A 60 1.11 -3.19 7.22
C ALA A 60 -0.04 -4.15 7.46
N GLU A 61 -1.17 -3.88 6.80
CA GLU A 61 -2.35 -4.70 6.91
C GLU A 61 -2.95 -4.99 5.53
N PHE A 62 -3.69 -6.09 5.42
CA PHE A 62 -4.39 -6.43 4.21
C PHE A 62 -5.55 -5.47 3.94
N ILE A 63 -5.61 -4.99 2.70
CA ILE A 63 -6.79 -4.34 2.14
C ILE A 63 -7.43 -5.29 1.12
N ASN A 64 -8.76 -5.38 1.12
CA ASN A 64 -9.49 -6.22 0.18
C ASN A 64 -10.08 -5.36 -0.95
N PHE A 65 -9.65 -5.62 -2.18
CA PHE A 65 -10.22 -5.00 -3.37
C PHE A 65 -10.85 -6.07 -4.25
N HIS A 66 -12.17 -6.00 -4.42
CA HIS A 66 -12.94 -6.92 -5.26
C HIS A 66 -12.67 -8.40 -4.92
N GLY A 67 -12.51 -8.75 -3.64
CA GLY A 67 -12.22 -10.11 -3.20
C GLY A 67 -10.74 -10.50 -3.23
N LEU A 68 -9.84 -9.62 -3.66
CA LEU A 68 -8.40 -9.84 -3.63
C LEU A 68 -7.82 -9.23 -2.35
N ASP A 69 -7.24 -10.06 -1.49
CA ASP A 69 -6.47 -9.60 -0.33
C ASP A 69 -5.09 -9.12 -0.81
N ILE A 70 -4.77 -7.85 -0.54
CA ILE A 70 -3.54 -7.20 -0.98
C ILE A 70 -2.83 -6.62 0.24
N LEU A 71 -1.55 -6.94 0.40
CA LEU A 71 -0.69 -6.36 1.41
C LEU A 71 0.09 -5.21 0.79
N LEU A 72 -0.27 -3.99 1.18
CA LEU A 72 0.41 -2.75 0.79
C LEU A 72 1.40 -2.33 1.89
N PRO A 73 2.48 -1.59 1.58
CA PRO A 73 3.49 -1.18 2.55
C PRO A 73 3.07 0.07 3.34
N VAL A 74 1.81 0.12 3.78
CA VAL A 74 1.23 1.23 4.54
C VAL A 74 0.56 0.67 5.79
N SER A 75 0.56 1.43 6.87
CA SER A 75 -0.08 1.00 8.11
C SER A 75 -1.60 0.90 7.97
N ARG A 76 -2.24 0.16 8.87
CA ARG A 76 -3.71 0.05 8.90
C ARG A 76 -4.40 1.42 9.00
N SER A 77 -3.77 2.40 9.63
CA SER A 77 -4.32 3.76 9.77
C SER A 77 -4.47 4.49 8.43
N HIS A 78 -3.73 4.11 7.37
CA HIS A 78 -3.91 4.66 6.03
C HIS A 78 -5.18 4.14 5.34
N HIS A 79 -5.66 2.94 5.69
CA HIS A 79 -6.69 2.24 4.92
C HIS A 79 -7.99 3.05 4.72
N PRO A 80 -8.53 3.78 5.72
CA PRO A 80 -9.73 4.59 5.53
C PRO A 80 -9.57 5.69 4.46
N ASP A 81 -8.33 6.12 4.20
CA ASP A 81 -8.01 7.19 3.26
C ASP A 81 -7.56 6.66 1.88
N ILE A 82 -7.47 5.33 1.70
CA ILE A 82 -7.13 4.68 0.43
C ILE A 82 -8.41 4.28 -0.32
N GLU A 83 -8.58 4.83 -1.51
CA GLU A 83 -9.64 4.43 -2.44
C GLU A 83 -9.07 3.85 -3.75
N LEU A 84 -9.72 2.81 -4.26
CA LEU A 84 -9.34 2.18 -5.52
C LEU A 84 -9.82 3.02 -6.70
N ILE A 85 -8.89 3.37 -7.61
CA ILE A 85 -9.21 3.97 -8.91
C ILE A 85 -9.40 2.88 -9.95
N ARG A 86 -8.41 1.97 -10.04
CA ARG A 86 -8.37 0.93 -11.07
C ARG A 86 -7.57 -0.26 -10.57
N LEU A 87 -8.06 -1.46 -10.90
CA LEU A 87 -7.39 -2.73 -10.63
C LEU A 87 -7.30 -3.53 -11.92
N ILE A 88 -6.09 -3.95 -12.27
CA ILE A 88 -5.80 -4.65 -13.52
C ILE A 88 -5.08 -5.95 -13.18
N PRO A 89 -5.76 -7.10 -13.21
CA PRO A 89 -5.09 -8.39 -13.10
C PRO A 89 -4.28 -8.69 -14.35
N SER A 90 -3.11 -9.30 -14.18
CA SER A 90 -2.39 -9.93 -15.28
C SER A 90 -3.21 -11.10 -15.86
N ALA A 91 -2.95 -11.46 -17.11
CA ALA A 91 -3.67 -12.53 -17.80
C ALA A 91 -3.58 -13.90 -17.08
N ASP A 92 -2.47 -14.15 -16.39
CA ASP A 92 -2.25 -15.37 -15.59
C ASP A 92 -2.73 -15.24 -14.13
N GLY A 93 -3.21 -14.07 -13.74
CA GLY A 93 -3.68 -13.76 -12.39
C GLY A 93 -2.59 -13.85 -11.32
N ASN A 94 -1.32 -13.83 -11.68
CA ASN A 94 -0.21 -13.85 -10.72
C ASN A 94 0.27 -12.46 -10.31
N THR A 95 -0.13 -11.41 -11.02
CA THR A 95 0.21 -10.02 -10.68
C THR A 95 -1.05 -9.17 -10.81
N VAL A 96 -1.16 -8.14 -9.97
CA VAL A 96 -2.17 -7.09 -10.10
C VAL A 96 -1.48 -5.74 -10.11
N THR A 97 -1.95 -4.87 -10.99
CA THR A 97 -1.58 -3.45 -10.98
C THR A 97 -2.75 -2.65 -10.44
N LEU A 98 -2.48 -1.77 -9.46
CA LEU A 98 -3.47 -0.92 -8.82
C LEU A 98 -3.11 0.54 -9.03
N TYR A 99 -4.12 1.32 -9.40
CA TYR A 99 -4.08 2.78 -9.25
C TYR A 99 -4.96 3.13 -8.05
N LEU A 100 -4.38 3.89 -7.14
CA LEU A 100 -4.94 4.18 -5.83
C LEU A 100 -4.95 5.69 -5.60
N HIS A 101 -5.98 6.16 -4.92
CA HIS A 101 -6.02 7.48 -4.32
C HIS A 101 -5.82 7.32 -2.81
N ASP A 102 -4.58 7.45 -2.34
CA ASP A 102 -4.23 7.45 -0.92
C ASP A 102 -4.10 8.90 -0.44
N SER A 103 -5.06 9.33 0.38
CA SER A 103 -5.10 10.69 0.92
C SER A 103 -4.84 10.75 2.42
N PHE A 104 -4.06 9.81 2.97
CA PHE A 104 -3.79 9.74 4.39
C PHE A 104 -3.23 11.07 4.95
N TYR A 105 -2.31 11.70 4.21
CA TYR A 105 -1.79 13.04 4.52
C TYR A 105 -2.75 14.13 4.04
N LYS A 106 -3.87 14.29 4.76
CA LYS A 106 -5.01 15.16 4.39
C LYS A 106 -4.64 16.60 4.05
N ASP A 107 -3.60 17.15 4.67
CA ASP A 107 -3.14 18.52 4.41
C ASP A 107 -2.66 18.74 2.96
N TRP A 108 -2.40 17.67 2.21
CA TRP A 108 -2.05 17.73 0.79
C TRP A 108 -3.24 17.59 -0.15
N PHE A 109 -4.41 17.22 0.38
CA PHE A 109 -5.63 16.96 -0.36
C PHE A 109 -6.69 17.95 0.13
N THR A 110 -6.55 19.20 -0.28
CA THR A 110 -7.39 20.32 0.19
C THR A 110 -8.28 20.89 -0.91
N THR A 111 -7.95 20.59 -2.17
CA THR A 111 -8.68 21.05 -3.35
C THR A 111 -8.97 19.88 -4.29
N GLU A 112 -9.94 20.04 -5.18
CA GLU A 112 -10.21 19.04 -6.22
C GLU A 112 -9.00 18.80 -7.15
N GLN A 113 -8.13 19.80 -7.35
CA GLN A 113 -6.95 19.66 -8.20
C GLN A 113 -5.91 18.69 -7.60
N ASP A 114 -5.89 18.56 -6.28
CA ASP A 114 -5.00 17.64 -5.57
C ASP A 114 -5.34 16.17 -5.86
N ALA A 115 -6.52 15.89 -6.41
CA ALA A 115 -6.89 14.56 -6.90
C ALA A 115 -5.95 14.02 -8.00
N ARG A 116 -5.04 14.85 -8.52
CA ARG A 116 -4.02 14.40 -9.48
C ARG A 116 -2.93 13.55 -8.82
N TYR A 117 -2.81 13.64 -7.49
CA TYR A 117 -1.86 12.90 -6.70
C TYR A 117 -2.43 11.51 -6.38
N GLY A 118 -1.74 10.47 -6.83
CA GLY A 118 -2.14 9.08 -6.62
C GLY A 118 -0.95 8.17 -6.41
N PHE A 119 -1.24 6.87 -6.32
CA PHE A 119 -0.25 5.83 -6.10
C PHE A 119 -0.46 4.69 -7.09
N LEU A 120 0.65 4.18 -7.63
CA LEU A 120 0.72 2.98 -8.43
C LEU A 120 1.28 1.86 -7.57
N ALA A 121 0.53 0.78 -7.43
CA ALA A 121 1.02 -0.44 -6.81
C ALA A 121 1.10 -1.57 -7.84
N VAL A 122 2.16 -2.36 -7.77
CA VAL A 122 2.25 -3.67 -8.43
C VAL A 122 2.41 -4.70 -7.33
N ALA A 123 1.54 -5.70 -7.34
CA ALA A 123 1.53 -6.74 -6.32
C ALA A 123 1.52 -8.13 -6.95
N ASP A 124 2.42 -8.98 -6.47
CA ASP A 124 2.62 -10.34 -6.95
C ASP A 124 1.96 -11.34 -6.01
N ARG A 125 1.42 -12.40 -6.60
CA ARG A 125 0.62 -13.38 -5.88
C ARG A 125 1.51 -14.31 -5.04
N TYR A 126 1.35 -14.23 -3.74
CA TYR A 126 1.99 -15.10 -2.77
C TYR A 126 1.16 -16.38 -2.56
N LYS A 127 1.75 -17.55 -2.82
CA LYS A 127 1.08 -18.87 -2.72
C LYS A 127 1.78 -19.88 -1.80
N LYS A 128 2.77 -19.45 -1.01
CA LYS A 128 3.55 -20.34 -0.14
C LYS A 128 2.83 -20.57 1.20
N PHE A 129 3.21 -21.65 1.88
CA PHE A 129 2.73 -22.00 3.23
C PHE A 129 1.20 -21.99 3.40
N GLY A 130 0.47 -22.37 2.35
CA GLY A 130 -1.00 -22.42 2.35
C GLY A 130 -1.70 -21.06 2.31
N CYS A 131 -0.97 -19.96 2.15
CA CYS A 131 -1.54 -18.62 2.02
C CYS A 131 -1.76 -18.28 0.54
N ASN A 132 -2.74 -17.40 0.26
CA ASN A 132 -3.03 -16.90 -1.07
C ASN A 132 -3.48 -15.44 -0.98
N PHE A 133 -2.56 -14.52 -1.28
CA PHE A 133 -2.79 -13.08 -1.29
C PHE A 133 -1.86 -12.41 -2.31
N TYR A 134 -1.99 -11.09 -2.52
CA TYR A 134 -1.07 -10.31 -3.33
C TYR A 134 -0.17 -9.45 -2.43
N LEU A 135 1.13 -9.50 -2.66
CA LEU A 135 2.14 -8.74 -1.93
C LEU A 135 2.69 -7.65 -2.83
N ALA A 136 2.64 -6.38 -2.40
CA ALA A 136 3.24 -5.31 -3.20
C ALA A 136 4.75 -5.52 -3.38
N SER A 137 5.22 -5.49 -4.62
CA SER A 137 6.64 -5.37 -4.96
C SER A 137 6.98 -3.93 -5.35
N TYR A 138 5.96 -3.12 -5.64
CA TYR A 138 6.06 -1.71 -6.02
C TYR A 138 4.90 -0.92 -5.40
N TYR A 139 5.17 0.23 -4.78
CA TYR A 139 4.17 1.18 -4.28
C TYR A 139 4.71 2.61 -4.37
N HIS A 140 4.36 3.33 -5.43
CA HIS A 140 4.99 4.61 -5.77
C HIS A 140 3.96 5.70 -6.00
N PHE A 141 4.32 6.91 -5.58
CA PHE A 141 3.61 8.10 -5.99
C PHE A 141 3.54 8.22 -7.52
N CYS A 142 2.39 8.64 -8.05
CA CYS A 142 2.23 8.94 -9.46
C CYS A 142 1.24 10.08 -9.72
N TYR A 143 1.38 10.71 -10.88
CA TYR A 143 0.38 11.65 -11.38
C TYR A 143 -0.69 10.90 -12.15
N LEU A 144 -1.92 11.01 -11.69
CA LEU A 144 -3.09 10.47 -12.36
C LEU A 144 -3.43 11.35 -13.57
N ILE A 145 -3.85 10.71 -14.66
CA ILE A 145 -4.19 11.37 -15.92
C ILE A 145 -5.47 10.77 -16.50
N ASN A 146 -6.10 11.52 -17.42
CA ASN A 146 -7.28 11.06 -18.16
C ASN A 146 -8.37 10.48 -17.24
N GLU A 147 -8.89 9.30 -17.57
CA GLU A 147 -9.97 8.63 -16.83
C GLU A 147 -9.62 8.38 -15.36
N ASP A 148 -8.37 8.00 -15.06
CA ASP A 148 -7.91 7.77 -13.69
C ASP A 148 -8.01 9.06 -12.85
N TYR A 149 -7.69 10.21 -13.44
CA TYR A 149 -7.84 11.52 -12.79
C TYR A 149 -9.32 11.92 -12.63
N GLU A 150 -10.17 11.62 -13.60
CA GLU A 150 -11.61 11.90 -13.48
C GLU A 150 -12.25 11.10 -12.34
N VAL A 151 -11.87 9.83 -12.18
CA VAL A 151 -12.29 8.99 -11.04
C VAL A 151 -11.78 9.56 -9.72
N ALA A 152 -10.50 9.93 -9.67
CA ALA A 152 -9.91 10.54 -8.48
C ALA A 152 -10.58 11.87 -8.08
N LYS A 153 -10.96 12.72 -9.05
CA LYS A 153 -11.74 13.94 -8.74
C LYS A 153 -13.08 13.63 -8.12
N GLN A 154 -13.77 12.57 -8.56
CA GLN A 154 -15.03 12.15 -7.94
C GLN A 154 -14.81 11.69 -6.50
N ILE A 155 -13.76 10.91 -6.25
CA ILE A 155 -13.32 10.52 -4.90
C ILE A 155 -13.09 11.78 -4.05
N MET A 156 -12.29 12.71 -4.56
CA MET A 156 -11.89 13.93 -3.85
C MET A 156 -13.08 14.83 -3.54
N ARG A 157 -14.00 15.04 -4.49
CA ARG A 157 -15.24 15.80 -4.26
C ARG A 157 -16.08 15.22 -3.13
N ARG A 158 -16.20 13.88 -3.06
CA ARG A 158 -16.93 13.22 -1.95
C ARG A 158 -16.23 13.47 -0.62
N LYS A 159 -14.90 13.39 -0.58
CA LYS A 159 -14.12 13.65 0.64
C LYS A 159 -14.30 15.09 1.13
N LEU A 160 -14.13 16.07 0.24
CA LEU A 160 -14.27 17.49 0.57
C LEU A 160 -15.70 17.87 1.00
N ALA A 161 -16.72 17.19 0.48
CA ALA A 161 -18.11 17.44 0.88
C ALA A 161 -18.47 16.88 2.27
N ASN A 162 -17.69 15.94 2.79
CA ASN A 162 -17.91 15.25 4.07
C ASN A 162 -16.98 15.76 5.19
N GLN A 163 -16.20 16.81 4.95
CA GLN A 163 -15.37 17.54 5.93
C GLN A 163 -16.15 18.72 6.52
#